data_AF-A0A0E0L0P7-F1
#
_entry.id   AF-A0A0E0L0P7-F1
#
_cell.length_a   1.000
_cell.length_b   1.000
_cell.length_c   1.000
_cell.angle_alpha   90.00
_cell.angle_beta   90.00
_cell.angle_gamma   90.00
#
_symmetry.space_group_name_H-M   'P 1'
#
loop_
_entity.id
_entity.type
_entity.pdbx_description
1 polymer ?
#
loop_
_entity_poly.entity_id
_entity_poly.type
_entity_poly.pdbx_seq_one_letter_code
_entity_poly.pdbx_strand_id
1 'polypeptide(L)'
;MGEKEGVLVVCANDVGLVYDINTCEKIMCIHDCVAPPCGLAFVDGFLLAASRTDKDQPIFGSSIYFWAPSKIKEVQKSYVAEAIGPIACSKDGVYLVGGASSGHTYIWEVTRKSFLSLQKN
;
A
#
# COMPACT_ATOMS: atom_id res chain seq x y z
N MET A 1 -17.35 -16.94 14.48
CA MET A 1 -17.33 -15.48 14.64
C MET A 1 -16.00 -15.17 15.32
N GLY A 2 -14.93 -15.23 14.55
CA GLY A 2 -13.55 -15.13 15.06
C GLY A 2 -13.26 -13.69 15.45
N GLU A 3 -12.56 -13.51 16.57
CA GLU A 3 -12.11 -12.20 17.04
C GLU A 3 -11.39 -11.48 15.91
N LYS A 4 -11.73 -10.21 15.69
CA LYS A 4 -11.03 -9.39 14.71
C LYS A 4 -9.63 -9.13 15.28
N GLU A 5 -8.64 -9.87 14.78
CA GLU A 5 -7.23 -9.59 15.04
C GLU A 5 -6.94 -8.16 14.57
N GLY A 6 -6.68 -7.27 15.52
CA GLY A 6 -6.33 -5.89 15.25
C GLY A 6 -4.86 -5.81 14.87
N VAL A 7 -4.56 -5.21 13.72
CA VAL A 7 -3.18 -5.07 13.24
C VAL A 7 -2.82 -3.60 13.15
N LEU A 8 -1.68 -3.24 13.73
CA LEU A 8 -1.07 -1.91 13.59
C LEU A 8 0.02 -1.97 12.53
N VAL A 9 -0.03 -1.04 11.60
CA VAL A 9 0.94 -0.92 10.51
C VAL A 9 1.60 0.44 10.59
N VAL A 10 2.92 0.47 10.68
CA VAL A 10 3.71 1.70 10.78
C VAL A 10 4.82 1.66 9.75
N CYS A 11 5.06 2.79 9.08
CA CYS A 11 6.26 2.98 8.26
C CYS A 11 7.20 3.93 9.00
N ALA A 12 8.41 3.50 9.29
CA ALA A 12 9.45 4.29 9.95
C ALA A 12 10.83 3.94 9.39
N ASN A 13 11.63 4.94 9.05
CA ASN A 13 12.99 4.78 8.52
C ASN A 13 13.07 3.76 7.37
N ASP A 14 12.20 3.89 6.37
CA ASP A 14 12.14 3.02 5.18
C ASP A 14 11.77 1.54 5.46
N VAL A 15 11.26 1.28 6.67
CA VAL A 15 10.83 -0.05 7.11
C VAL A 15 9.34 -0.01 7.48
N GLY A 16 8.61 -1.01 6.97
CA GLY A 16 7.20 -1.25 7.26
C GLY A 16 7.10 -2.29 8.35
N LEU A 17 6.54 -1.93 9.50
CA LEU A 17 6.40 -2.79 10.65
C LEU A 17 4.92 -3.09 10.88
N VAL A 18 4.63 -4.36 11.13
CA VAL A 18 3.29 -4.86 11.37
C VAL A 18 3.26 -5.51 12.74
N TYR A 19 2.34 -5.09 13.59
CA TYR A 19 2.19 -5.54 14.97
C TYR A 19 0.79 -6.07 15.21
N ASP A 20 0.68 -7.11 16.02
CA ASP A 20 -0.58 -7.50 16.64
C ASP A 20 -0.89 -6.48 17.75
N ILE A 21 -2.08 -5.87 17.71
CA ILE A 21 -2.46 -4.85 18.69
C ILE A 21 -2.73 -5.46 20.07
N ASN A 22 -3.21 -6.70 20.11
CA ASN A 22 -3.59 -7.37 21.36
C ASN A 22 -2.35 -7.86 22.11
N THR A 23 -1.39 -8.45 21.40
CA THR A 23 -0.17 -9.01 22.03
C THR A 23 1.01 -8.04 22.02
N CYS A 24 0.95 -6.97 21.23
CA CYS A 24 2.07 -6.07 20.93
C CYS A 24 3.29 -6.79 20.30
N GLU A 25 3.10 -8.00 19.78
CA GLU A 25 4.16 -8.74 19.13
C GLU A 25 4.32 -8.30 17.66
N LYS A 26 5.57 -8.28 17.20
CA LYS A 26 5.89 -7.98 15.81
C LYS A 26 5.52 -9.17 14.93
N ILE A 27 4.55 -8.98 14.03
CA ILE A 27 4.12 -9.97 13.03
C ILE A 27 5.07 -9.96 11.83
N MET A 28 5.43 -8.76 11.34
CA MET A 28 6.18 -8.61 10.10
C MET A 28 7.11 -7.39 10.09
N CYS A 29 8.20 -7.52 9.34
CA CYS A 29 9.12 -6.44 9.01
C CYS A 29 9.35 -6.44 7.49
N ILE A 30 9.00 -5.34 6.83
CA ILE A 30 9.16 -5.09 5.39
C ILE A 30 10.32 -4.12 5.23
N HIS A 31 11.47 -4.61 4.78
CA HIS A 31 12.73 -3.86 4.72
C HIS A 31 12.83 -2.87 3.54
N ASP A 32 11.76 -2.69 2.76
CA ASP A 32 11.73 -1.80 1.58
C ASP A 32 10.40 -1.03 1.47
N CYS A 33 9.87 -0.60 2.62
CA CYS A 33 8.64 0.17 2.70
C CYS A 33 9.01 1.64 2.89
N VAL A 34 9.13 2.35 1.76
CA VAL A 34 9.52 3.78 1.69
C VAL A 34 8.27 4.63 1.47
N ALA A 35 7.26 4.46 2.32
CA ALA A 35 5.99 5.17 2.17
C ALA A 35 6.12 6.63 2.64
N PRO A 36 5.67 7.64 1.87
CA PRO A 36 5.55 9.02 2.35
C PRO A 36 4.45 9.10 3.44
N PRO A 37 4.31 10.24 4.14
CA PRO A 37 3.19 10.46 5.05
C PRO A 37 1.84 10.15 4.38
N CYS A 38 1.01 9.36 5.05
CA CYS A 38 -0.27 8.85 4.54
C CYS A 38 -0.17 7.97 3.28
N GLY A 39 1.04 7.54 2.90
CA GLY A 39 1.32 6.70 1.75
C GLY A 39 1.23 5.20 2.04
N LEU A 40 0.59 4.79 3.12
CA LEU A 40 0.45 3.39 3.53
C LEU A 40 -1.01 3.08 3.83
N ALA A 41 -1.54 1.98 3.28
CA ALA A 41 -2.91 1.55 3.49
C ALA A 41 -3.00 0.03 3.67
N PHE A 42 -3.96 -0.40 4.49
CA PHE A 42 -4.33 -1.80 4.63
C PHE A 42 -5.53 -2.11 3.73
N VAL A 43 -5.45 -3.20 2.97
CA VAL A 43 -6.35 -3.52 1.85
C VAL A 43 -6.82 -4.98 1.98
N ASP A 44 -8.13 -5.22 1.83
CA ASP A 44 -8.80 -6.55 1.88
C ASP A 44 -8.30 -7.49 2.98
N GLY A 45 -8.01 -6.98 4.19
CA GLY A 45 -7.60 -7.80 5.33
C GLY A 45 -6.20 -8.44 5.22
N PHE A 46 -5.50 -8.30 4.09
CA PHE A 46 -4.35 -9.13 3.76
C PHE A 46 -3.34 -8.48 2.80
N LEU A 47 -3.52 -7.23 2.39
CA LEU A 47 -2.57 -6.55 1.51
C LEU A 47 -2.17 -5.21 2.10
N LEU A 48 -0.86 -5.00 2.23
CA LEU A 48 -0.32 -3.68 2.51
C LEU A 48 -0.02 -2.99 1.21
N ALA A 49 -0.59 -1.80 1.01
CA ALA A 49 -0.28 -0.93 -0.10
C ALA A 49 0.62 0.21 0.38
N ALA A 50 1.71 0.49 -0.33
CA ALA A 50 2.47 1.72 -0.13
C ALA A 50 2.67 2.48 -1.45
N SER A 51 2.44 3.78 -1.44
CA SER A 51 2.97 4.66 -2.47
C SER A 51 4.47 4.86 -2.24
N ARG A 52 5.26 4.76 -3.31
CA ARG A 52 6.71 5.00 -3.25
C ARG A 52 7.12 5.86 -4.42
N THR A 53 7.90 6.89 -4.15
CA THR A 53 8.60 7.64 -5.20
C THR A 53 9.91 6.89 -5.47
N ASP A 54 10.00 6.26 -6.63
CA ASP A 54 11.19 5.49 -6.98
C ASP A 54 12.32 6.45 -7.37
N LYS A 55 13.37 6.53 -6.55
CA LYS A 55 14.52 7.40 -6.83
C LYS A 55 15.35 6.89 -8.02
N ASP A 56 15.31 5.59 -8.27
CA ASP A 56 16.15 4.93 -9.26
C ASP A 56 15.43 4.79 -10.62
N GLN A 57 14.15 5.12 -10.69
CA GLN A 57 13.35 5.09 -11.93
C GLN A 57 12.69 6.45 -12.23
N PRO A 58 13.45 7.46 -12.62
CA PRO A 58 12.94 8.83 -12.87
C PRO A 58 11.93 8.93 -14.01
N ILE A 59 11.80 7.89 -14.85
CA ILE A 59 10.82 7.82 -15.94
C ILE A 59 9.40 7.57 -15.39
N PHE A 60 9.28 6.93 -14.22
CA PHE A 60 8.00 6.66 -13.56
C PHE A 60 7.93 7.49 -12.27
N GLY A 61 6.99 8.43 -12.18
CA GLY A 61 6.89 9.31 -11.02
C GLY A 61 6.70 8.58 -9.69
N SER A 62 5.94 7.47 -9.66
CA SER A 62 5.75 6.66 -8.45
C SER A 62 5.31 5.23 -8.79
N SER A 63 5.35 4.36 -7.79
CA SER A 63 4.72 3.05 -7.86
C SER A 63 3.97 2.71 -6.58
N ILE A 64 2.90 1.92 -6.74
CA ILE A 64 2.19 1.31 -5.61
C ILE A 64 2.70 -0.11 -5.43
N TYR A 65 3.14 -0.41 -4.21
CA TYR A 65 3.66 -1.71 -3.81
C TYR A 65 2.64 -2.46 -2.98
N PHE A 66 2.50 -3.76 -3.24
CA PHE A 66 1.60 -4.63 -2.49
C PHE A 66 2.36 -5.77 -1.81
N TRP A 67 2.14 -5.96 -0.51
CA TRP A 67 2.71 -7.08 0.25
C TRP A 67 1.62 -7.94 0.90
N ALA A 68 1.75 -9.27 0.77
CA ALA A 68 0.89 -10.22 1.48
C ALA A 68 1.58 -10.75 2.75
N PRO A 69 0.85 -10.82 3.89
CA PRO A 69 1.34 -11.35 5.14
C PRO A 69 1.95 -12.75 5.04
N SER A 70 1.37 -13.59 4.18
CA SER A 70 1.74 -15.00 4.04
C SER A 70 3.07 -15.26 3.34
N LYS A 71 3.64 -14.27 2.64
CA LYS A 71 4.86 -14.48 1.83
C LYS A 71 6.01 -13.53 2.13
N ILE A 72 5.82 -12.49 2.94
CA ILE A 72 6.85 -11.45 3.25
C ILE A 72 7.63 -11.04 1.98
N LYS A 73 6.95 -11.01 0.83
CA LYS A 73 7.51 -10.68 -0.46
C LYS A 73 6.50 -9.82 -1.20
N GLU A 74 7.03 -8.86 -1.95
CA GLU A 74 6.24 -8.07 -2.89
C GLU A 74 5.43 -9.01 -3.77
N VAL A 75 4.12 -8.79 -3.78
CA VAL A 75 3.18 -9.57 -4.56
C VAL A 75 2.95 -8.90 -5.91
N GLN A 76 2.99 -7.57 -5.94
CA GLN A 76 2.71 -6.78 -7.14
C GLN A 76 3.23 -5.35 -7.01
N LYS A 77 3.59 -4.76 -8.15
CA LYS A 77 3.93 -3.34 -8.34
C LYS A 77 3.05 -2.74 -9.44
N SER A 78 2.49 -1.56 -9.20
CA SER A 78 1.76 -0.77 -10.20
C SER A 78 2.50 0.54 -10.45
N TYR A 79 2.85 0.83 -11.71
CA TYR A 79 3.58 2.03 -12.09
C TYR A 79 2.64 3.20 -12.37
N VAL A 80 3.02 4.38 -11.92
CA VAL A 80 2.32 5.65 -12.18
C VAL A 80 3.30 6.67 -12.70
N ALA A 81 2.87 7.44 -13.70
CA ALA A 81 3.72 8.46 -14.33
C ALA A 81 4.01 9.68 -13.42
N GLU A 82 3.28 9.82 -12.31
CA GLU A 82 3.38 10.96 -11.39
C GLU A 82 3.54 10.47 -9.95
N ALA A 83 4.09 11.33 -9.09
CA ALA A 83 4.25 11.03 -7.68
C ALA A 83 2.89 10.88 -6.99
N ILE A 84 2.63 9.70 -6.39
CA ILE A 84 1.45 9.47 -5.55
C ILE A 84 1.83 9.75 -4.10
N GLY A 85 1.12 10.68 -3.47
CA GLY A 85 1.27 11.01 -2.06
C GLY A 85 0.38 10.11 -1.20
N PRO A 86 -0.72 10.65 -0.65
CA PRO A 86 -1.62 9.91 0.21
C PRO A 86 -2.39 8.83 -0.57
N ILE A 87 -2.60 7.69 0.06
CA ILE A 87 -3.45 6.62 -0.43
C ILE A 87 -4.50 6.23 0.61
N ALA A 88 -5.64 5.75 0.14
CA ALA A 88 -6.73 5.27 0.99
C ALA A 88 -7.40 4.05 0.34
N CYS A 89 -7.92 3.15 1.16
CA CYS A 89 -8.64 1.97 0.71
C CYS A 89 -10.13 2.08 1.04
N SER A 90 -10.98 1.57 0.15
CA SER A 90 -12.40 1.40 0.43
C SER A 90 -12.61 0.39 1.56
N LYS A 91 -13.74 0.53 2.28
CA LYS A 91 -14.06 -0.31 3.44
C LYS A 91 -14.15 -1.81 3.12
N ASP A 92 -14.54 -2.14 1.89
CA ASP A 92 -14.63 -3.50 1.38
C ASP A 92 -13.31 -4.03 0.81
N GLY A 93 -12.25 -3.21 0.77
CA GLY A 93 -10.93 -3.62 0.28
C GLY A 93 -10.81 -3.70 -1.24
N VAL A 94 -11.88 -3.36 -1.99
CA VAL A 94 -11.96 -3.54 -3.44
C VAL A 94 -11.31 -2.40 -4.21
N TYR A 95 -11.22 -1.20 -3.63
CA TYR A 95 -10.66 -0.03 -4.28
C TYR A 95 -9.54 0.57 -3.44
N LEU A 96 -8.44 0.91 -4.10
CA LEU A 96 -7.42 1.79 -3.57
C LEU A 96 -7.49 3.10 -4.35
N VAL A 97 -7.36 4.22 -3.66
CA VAL A 97 -7.34 5.56 -4.24
C VAL A 97 -6.04 6.25 -3.82
N GLY A 98 -5.46 7.04 -4.72
CA GLY A 98 -4.21 7.74 -4.49
C GLY A 98 -4.23 9.12 -5.12
N GLY A 99 -3.82 10.12 -4.35
CA GLY A 99 -3.71 11.50 -4.82
C GLY A 99 -2.33 11.76 -5.41
N ALA A 100 -2.28 12.28 -6.63
CA ALA A 100 -1.04 12.71 -7.26
C ALA A 100 -0.72 14.19 -6.97
N SER A 101 0.56 14.54 -7.03
CA SER A 101 1.01 15.94 -6.87
C SER A 101 0.44 16.89 -7.93
N SER A 102 0.01 16.37 -9.08
CA SER A 102 -0.67 17.11 -10.16
C SER A 102 -2.12 17.49 -9.84
N GLY A 103 -2.69 16.96 -8.76
CA GLY A 103 -4.12 17.08 -8.44
C GLY A 103 -4.99 15.98 -9.06
N HIS A 104 -4.42 15.10 -9.89
CA HIS A 104 -5.13 13.92 -10.38
C HIS A 104 -5.36 12.89 -9.26
N THR A 105 -6.45 12.15 -9.39
CA THR A 105 -6.74 10.98 -8.56
C THR A 105 -6.60 9.72 -9.39
N TYR A 106 -5.94 8.72 -8.82
CA TYR A 106 -5.77 7.41 -9.41
C TYR A 106 -6.54 6.39 -8.58
N ILE A 107 -7.23 5.48 -9.26
CA ILE A 107 -8.02 4.42 -8.64
C ILE A 107 -7.50 3.10 -9.15
N TRP A 108 -7.26 2.18 -8.22
CA TRP A 108 -6.92 0.80 -8.49
C TRP A 108 -8.04 -0.10 -8.00
N GLU A 109 -8.49 -1.00 -8.87
CA GLU A 109 -9.34 -2.12 -8.47
C GLU A 109 -8.46 -3.23 -7.91
N VAL A 110 -8.67 -3.56 -6.64
CA VAL A 110 -7.96 -4.57 -5.89
C VAL A 110 -8.70 -5.89 -6.00
N THR A 111 -8.30 -6.71 -6.97
CA THR A 111 -8.72 -8.12 -6.98
C THR A 111 -7.56 -9.01 -6.58
N ARG A 112 -7.86 -10.13 -5.93
CA ARG A 112 -6.85 -11.10 -5.44
C ARG A 112 -5.92 -11.67 -6.53
N LYS A 113 -6.13 -11.34 -7.81
CA LYS A 113 -5.38 -11.88 -8.96
C LYS A 113 -4.91 -10.86 -10.01
N SER A 114 -5.42 -9.63 -10.03
CA SER A 114 -4.95 -8.57 -10.95
C SER A 114 -5.53 -7.19 -10.59
N PHE A 115 -4.84 -6.11 -10.95
CA PHE A 115 -5.34 -4.76 -10.73
C PHE A 115 -5.43 -4.03 -12.07
N LEU A 116 -6.57 -3.38 -12.33
CA LEU A 116 -6.74 -2.41 -13.42
C LEU A 116 -6.61 -1.00 -12.83
N SER A 117 -5.82 -0.13 -13.48
CA SER A 117 -5.92 1.31 -13.25
C SER A 117 -7.05 1.86 -14.12
N LEU A 118 -7.97 2.64 -13.52
CA LEU A 118 -9.03 3.33 -14.26
C LEU A 118 -8.77 4.84 -14.32
N GLN A 119 -9.20 5.46 -15.42
CA GLN A 119 -8.81 6.78 -15.90
C GLN A 119 -9.46 7.99 -15.19
N LYS A 120 -8.73 9.10 -15.34
CA LYS A 120 -8.98 10.51 -14.97
C LYS A 120 -10.42 11.01 -15.15
N ASN A 121 -10.89 11.77 -14.15
CA ASN A 121 -11.81 12.89 -14.33
C ASN A 121 -11.04 14.20 -14.12
#